data_AF-A0A7V3ZTL8-F1
#
_entry.id   AF-A0A7V3ZTL8-F1
#
_cell.length_a   1.000
_cell.length_b   1.000
_cell.length_c   1.000
_cell.angle_alpha   90.00
_cell.angle_beta   90.00
_cell.angle_gamma   90.00
#
_symmetry.space_group_name_H-M   'P 1'
#
loop_
_entity.id
_entity.type
_entity.pdbx_description
1 polymer ?
#
loop_
_entity_poly.entity_id
_entity_poly.type
_entity_poly.pdbx_seq_one_letter_code
_entity_poly.pdbx_strand_id
1 'polypeptide(L)'
;MIKIILILILNQGEIIFPLLRVGIGARPSALGESFTGIYNDIQGVWWNPASHAFVKEKGAFFSYNHWFLDFKDFYSGIFIPLKYINTELSFLYSGTKDIE
;
A
#
# COMPACT_ATOMS: atom_id res chain seq x y z
N MET A 1 -12.16 -28.80 30.37
CA MET A 1 -12.59 -27.51 29.79
C MET A 1 -12.63 -27.66 28.27
N ILE A 2 -13.82 -27.71 27.66
CA ILE A 2 -13.98 -27.82 26.21
C ILE A 2 -13.94 -26.39 25.63
N LYS A 3 -12.96 -26.10 24.75
CA LYS A 3 -12.93 -24.87 23.95
C LYS A 3 -13.64 -25.15 22.63
N ILE A 4 -14.76 -24.49 22.41
CA ILE A 4 -15.43 -24.43 21.11
C ILE A 4 -14.86 -23.21 20.38
N ILE A 5 -14.19 -23.44 19.25
CA ILE A 5 -13.78 -22.38 18.32
C ILE A 5 -14.84 -22.33 17.22
N LEU A 6 -15.54 -21.21 17.13
CA LEU A 6 -16.51 -20.94 16.07
C LEU A 6 -15.76 -20.39 14.86
N ILE A 7 -15.82 -21.10 13.72
CA ILE A 7 -15.30 -20.62 12.44
C ILE A 7 -16.50 -20.19 11.59
N LEU A 8 -16.65 -18.88 11.39
CA LEU A 8 -17.59 -18.31 10.43
C LEU A 8 -16.92 -18.28 9.06
N ILE A 9 -17.44 -19.06 8.12
CA ILE A 9 -17.03 -19.00 6.72
C ILE A 9 -17.89 -17.96 6.03
N LEU A 10 -17.33 -16.76 5.86
CA LEU A 10 -17.90 -15.74 4.98
C LEU A 10 -17.33 -15.97 3.58
N ASN A 11 -18.19 -16.01 2.56
CA ASN A 11 -17.74 -15.99 1.17
C ASN A 11 -17.11 -14.62 0.89
N GLN A 12 -15.78 -14.52 1.03
CA GLN A 12 -15.08 -13.31 0.66
C GLN A 12 -15.07 -13.16 -0.86
N GLY A 13 -15.27 -11.94 -1.37
CA GLY A 13 -15.03 -11.66 -2.77
C GLY A 13 -13.55 -11.92 -3.11
N GLU A 14 -13.32 -12.79 -4.10
CA GLU A 14 -11.99 -13.06 -4.64
C GLU A 14 -11.49 -11.88 -5.46
N ILE A 15 -10.20 -11.60 -5.37
CA ILE A 15 -9.50 -10.60 -6.16
C ILE A 15 -8.32 -11.27 -6.82
N ILE A 16 -8.07 -10.89 -8.07
CA ILE A 16 -6.99 -11.44 -8.90
C ILE A 16 -5.61 -11.15 -8.28
N PHE A 17 -5.49 -10.04 -7.56
CA PHE A 17 -4.25 -9.62 -6.88
C PHE A 17 -4.50 -9.28 -5.40
N PRO A 18 -4.41 -10.26 -4.48
CA PRO A 18 -4.63 -10.06 -3.05
C PRO A 18 -3.75 -8.97 -2.41
N LEU A 19 -2.54 -8.81 -2.93
CA LEU A 19 -1.56 -7.80 -2.52
C LEU A 19 -2.11 -6.37 -2.54
N LEU A 20 -3.01 -6.03 -3.46
CA LEU A 20 -3.55 -4.68 -3.57
C LEU A 20 -4.41 -4.26 -2.38
N ARG A 21 -4.78 -5.20 -1.49
CA ARG A 21 -5.48 -4.89 -0.22
C ARG A 21 -4.55 -4.49 0.90
N VAL A 22 -3.27 -4.80 0.78
CA VAL A 22 -2.29 -4.53 1.83
C VAL A 22 -1.88 -3.07 1.76
N GLY A 23 -2.03 -2.33 2.86
CA GLY A 23 -1.58 -0.95 2.93
C GLY A 23 -0.07 -0.82 2.74
N ILE A 24 0.34 0.25 2.06
CA ILE A 24 1.75 0.60 1.87
C ILE A 24 2.10 1.90 2.60
N GLY A 25 3.38 2.04 2.96
CA GLY A 25 3.95 3.23 3.58
C GLY A 25 3.85 3.22 5.11
N ALA A 26 4.98 3.48 5.76
CA ALA A 26 5.05 3.48 7.23
C ALA A 26 4.14 4.53 7.88
N ARG A 27 3.99 5.71 7.27
CA ARG A 27 3.12 6.78 7.78
C ARG A 27 1.63 6.42 7.64
N PRO A 28 1.13 5.99 6.48
CA PRO A 28 -0.21 5.41 6.36
C PRO A 28 -0.49 4.28 7.36
N SER A 29 0.45 3.33 7.52
CA SER A 29 0.30 2.25 8.50
C SER A 29 0.20 2.75 9.94
N ALA A 30 1.02 3.73 10.33
CA ALA A 30 0.95 4.34 11.67
C ALA A 30 -0.37 5.09 11.94
N LEU A 31 -1.06 5.52 10.88
CA LEU A 31 -2.39 6.13 10.94
C LEU A 31 -3.52 5.09 10.85
N GLY A 32 -3.22 3.80 10.99
CA GLY A 32 -4.20 2.72 10.89
C GLY A 32 -4.81 2.63 9.50
N GLU A 33 -3.99 2.79 8.46
CA GLU A 33 -4.39 2.72 7.04
C GLU A 33 -5.44 3.78 6.64
N SER A 34 -5.65 4.79 7.47
CA SER A 34 -6.63 5.86 7.27
C SER A 34 -6.05 7.04 6.49
N PHE A 35 -5.55 6.78 5.28
CA PHE A 35 -4.75 7.77 4.53
C PHE A 35 -5.49 8.44 3.36
N THR A 36 -6.70 8.00 2.99
CA THR A 36 -7.47 8.54 1.84
C THR A 36 -7.73 10.04 1.91
N GLY A 37 -7.86 10.60 3.12
CA GLY A 37 -8.08 12.04 3.35
C GLY A 37 -6.82 12.86 3.58
N ILE A 38 -5.65 12.22 3.69
CA ILE A 38 -4.37 12.92 3.81
C ILE A 38 -3.97 13.43 2.43
N TYR A 39 -3.64 14.73 2.35
CA TYR A 39 -3.20 15.38 1.13
C TYR A 39 -1.79 15.96 1.31
N ASN A 40 -1.12 16.28 0.20
CA ASN A 40 0.25 16.81 0.19
C ASN A 40 1.30 15.85 0.79
N ASP A 41 1.18 14.55 0.51
CA ASP A 41 2.18 13.53 0.84
C ASP A 41 2.42 12.62 -0.39
N ILE A 42 3.69 12.35 -0.71
CA ILE A 42 4.07 11.52 -1.87
C ILE A 42 3.59 10.07 -1.75
N GLN A 43 3.35 9.56 -0.54
CA GLN A 43 2.83 8.19 -0.33
C GLN A 43 1.33 8.07 -0.67
N GLY A 44 0.67 9.17 -1.05
CA GLY A 44 -0.76 9.25 -1.25
C GLY A 44 -1.32 8.51 -2.47
N VAL A 45 -0.54 8.22 -3.52
CA VAL A 45 -1.09 7.65 -4.77
C VAL A 45 -1.82 6.32 -4.53
N TRP A 46 -1.28 5.46 -3.66
CA TRP A 46 -1.84 4.15 -3.36
C TRP A 46 -3.21 4.26 -2.70
N TRP A 47 -3.39 5.28 -1.87
CA TRP A 47 -4.56 5.47 -1.04
C TRP A 47 -5.63 6.34 -1.71
N ASN A 48 -5.19 7.35 -2.45
CA ASN A 48 -6.02 8.31 -3.18
C ASN A 48 -5.15 9.04 -4.23
N PRO A 49 -5.21 8.67 -5.52
CA PRO A 49 -4.46 9.33 -6.58
C PRO A 49 -4.71 10.85 -6.69
N ALA A 50 -5.90 11.34 -6.29
CA ALA A 50 -6.20 12.77 -6.33
C ALA A 50 -5.41 13.59 -5.29
N SER A 51 -4.87 12.94 -4.24
CA SER A 51 -4.05 13.59 -3.21
C SER A 51 -2.77 14.21 -3.80
N HIS A 52 -2.25 13.66 -4.90
CA HIS A 52 -1.05 14.17 -5.57
C HIS A 52 -1.25 15.52 -6.24
N ALA A 53 -2.48 15.95 -6.52
CA ALA A 53 -2.74 17.29 -7.03
C ALA A 53 -2.22 18.39 -6.08
N PHE A 54 -2.04 18.07 -4.80
CA PHE A 54 -1.61 19.01 -3.76
C PHE A 54 -0.12 18.95 -3.45
N VAL A 55 0.60 17.93 -3.93
CA VAL A 55 2.05 17.76 -3.70
C VAL A 55 2.82 18.71 -4.63
N LYS A 56 3.69 19.52 -4.04
CA LYS A 56 4.47 20.56 -4.77
C LYS A 56 5.94 20.22 -4.94
N GLU A 57 6.45 19.27 -4.16
CA GLU A 57 7.87 18.92 -4.14
C GLU A 57 8.08 17.62 -4.90
N LYS A 58 9.16 17.56 -5.68
CA LYS A 58 9.63 16.29 -6.25
C LYS A 58 10.15 15.38 -5.13
N GLY A 59 9.92 14.09 -5.25
CA GLY A 59 10.31 13.15 -4.20
C GLY A 59 10.31 11.71 -4.67
N ALA A 60 10.88 10.85 -3.85
CA ALA A 60 10.77 9.41 -4.00
C ALA A 60 10.50 8.79 -2.63
N PHE A 61 9.80 7.66 -2.61
CA PHE A 61 9.56 6.90 -1.40
C PHE A 61 9.73 5.41 -1.63
N PHE A 62 10.01 4.71 -0.54
CA PHE A 62 10.21 3.27 -0.49
C PHE A 62 9.44 2.75 0.72
N SER A 63 8.71 1.67 0.51
CA SER A 63 7.95 0.94 1.52
C SER A 63 8.36 -0.52 1.43
N TYR A 64 8.73 -1.09 2.57
CA TYR A 64 9.09 -2.48 2.70
C TYR A 64 8.32 -3.09 3.86
N ASN A 65 7.53 -4.11 3.57
CA ASN A 65 6.79 -4.88 4.58
C ASN A 65 7.34 -6.29 4.63
N HIS A 66 7.62 -6.78 5.84
CA HIS A 66 8.00 -8.16 6.09
C HIS A 66 6.91 -8.81 6.94
N TRP A 67 6.24 -9.79 6.36
CA TRP A 67 5.12 -10.50 6.96
C TRP A 67 5.56 -11.84 7.54
N PHE A 68 4.63 -12.51 8.22
CA PHE A 68 4.80 -13.89 8.63
C PHE A 68 5.01 -14.80 7.41
N LEU A 69 5.65 -15.96 7.63
CA LEU A 69 5.98 -16.92 6.57
C LEU A 69 6.87 -16.33 5.45
N ASP A 70 7.75 -15.40 5.81
CA ASP A 70 8.76 -14.77 4.94
C ASP A 70 8.20 -14.10 3.67
N PHE A 71 6.92 -13.72 3.67
CA PHE A 71 6.34 -12.87 2.63
C PHE A 71 6.91 -11.45 2.73
N LYS A 72 7.31 -10.91 1.58
CA LYS A 72 7.92 -9.59 1.46
C LYS A 72 7.20 -8.79 0.40
N ASP A 73 6.76 -7.60 0.79
CA ASP A 73 6.21 -6.63 -0.15
C ASP A 73 7.14 -5.42 -0.23
N PHE A 74 7.38 -4.99 -1.46
CA PHE A 74 8.11 -3.78 -1.75
C PHE A 74 7.28 -2.90 -2.66
N TYR A 75 7.14 -1.64 -2.26
CA TYR A 75 6.50 -0.63 -3.07
C TYR A 75 7.35 0.64 -3.05
N SER A 76 7.57 1.21 -4.22
CA SER A 76 8.35 2.44 -4.36
C SER A 76 7.75 3.34 -5.40
N GLY A 77 7.89 4.65 -5.23
CA GLY A 77 7.38 5.63 -6.17
C GLY A 77 8.32 6.80 -6.33
N ILE A 78 8.34 7.38 -7.53
CA ILE A 78 9.02 8.64 -7.84
C ILE A 78 7.98 9.62 -8.34
N PHE A 79 7.85 10.73 -7.63
CA PHE A 79 6.91 11.80 -7.91
C PHE A 79 7.62 13.02 -8.52
N ILE A 80 7.07 13.50 -9.63
CA ILE A 80 7.57 14.66 -10.37
C ILE A 80 6.37 15.60 -10.65
N PRO A 81 6.27 16.74 -9.95
CA PRO A 81 5.29 17.76 -10.28
C PRO A 81 5.77 18.57 -11.50
N LEU A 82 4.94 18.65 -12.54
CA LEU A 82 5.16 19.50 -13.71
C LEU A 82 4.19 20.69 -13.66
N LYS A 83 4.43 21.71 -14.49
CA LYS A 83 3.65 22.97 -14.48
C LYS A 83 2.13 22.79 -14.58
N TYR A 84 1.67 21.75 -15.29
CA TYR A 84 0.26 21.51 -15.58
C TYR A 84 -0.24 20.12 -15.17
N ILE A 85 0.66 19.21 -14.82
CA ILE A 85 0.33 17.82 -14.49
C ILE A 85 1.27 17.32 -13.39
N ASN A 86 0.74 16.56 -12.45
CA ASN A 86 1.53 15.86 -11.47
C ASN A 86 1.64 14.39 -11.90
N THR A 87 2.84 13.83 -11.87
CA THR A 87 3.11 12.49 -12.36
C THR A 87 3.85 11.68 -11.32
N GLU A 88 3.42 10.44 -11.13
CA GLU A 88 4.14 9.45 -10.35
C GLU A 88 4.40 8.21 -11.20
N LEU A 89 5.60 7.63 -11.05
CA LEU A 89 5.90 6.28 -11.48
C LEU A 89 6.14 5.42 -10.25
N SER A 90 5.38 4.33 -10.11
CA SER A 90 5.49 3.42 -8.97
C SER A 90 5.78 1.99 -9.41
N PHE A 91 6.50 1.26 -8.57
CA PHE A 91 6.84 -0.15 -8.73
C PHE A 91 6.34 -0.94 -7.52
N LEU A 92 5.77 -2.12 -7.78
CA LEU A 92 5.23 -3.03 -6.76
C LEU A 92 5.82 -4.42 -6.98
N TYR A 93 6.32 -5.01 -5.91
CA TYR A 93 6.79 -6.39 -5.86
C TYR A 93 6.23 -7.07 -4.61
N SER A 94 5.85 -8.33 -4.73
CA SER A 94 5.45 -9.19 -3.62
C SER A 94 5.88 -10.60 -3.92
N GLY A 95 6.49 -11.26 -2.95
CA GLY A 95 6.97 -12.62 -3.09
C GLY A 95 7.27 -13.27 -1.74
N THR A 96 7.45 -14.58 -1.77
CA THR A 96 7.96 -15.36 -0.62
C THR A 96 9.16 -16.17 -1.09
N LYS A 97 10.07 -16.45 -0.17
CA LYS A 97 11.35 -17.11 -0.44
C LYS A 97 11.19 -18.56 -0.94
N ASP A 98 10.05 -19.20 -0.68
CA ASP A 98 9.84 -20.63 -0.89
C ASP A 98 8.95 -20.98 -2.11
N ILE A 99 8.49 -20.00 -2.90
CA ILE A 99 7.54 -20.23 -4.02
C ILE A 99 7.99 -19.55 -5.33
N GLU A 100 9.22 -19.02 -5.41
CA GLU A 100 9.87 -18.61 -6.67
C GLU A 100 11.29 -19.19 -6.79
#